data_AF-A0A285LR56-F1
#
_entry.id   AF-A0A285LR56-F1
#
_cell.length_a   1.000
_cell.length_b   1.000
_cell.length_c   1.000
_cell.angle_alpha   90.00
_cell.angle_beta   90.00
_cell.angle_gamma   90.00
#
_symmetry.space_group_name_H-M   'P 1'
#
loop_
_entity.id
_entity.type
_entity.pdbx_description
1 polymer ?
#
loop_
_entity_poly.entity_id
_entity_poly.type
_entity_poly.pdbx_seq_one_letter_code
_entity_poly.pdbx_strand_id
1 'polypeptide(L)'
;MIIVSTDGSCLRNPGGAIGWAWVNHQGGASRSGGAATGTNQIAELRAVLEAIEAHPGAEPLLIESDSLYAIKCASEWISSWRLNGWRTSTGGAVKNVEIIKQIDRAIASRPGPVRFRWVRGHVGNYFNEMADTLAGEAARKAAASASAAEVDTTELAAVDTPKTTVPLAKTTVPLSVTLAKSAAPQQRNAAPQQKTTGPRASGKAVASAPQTLTLF
;
A
#
# COMPACT_ATOMS: atom_id res chain seq x y z
N MET A 1 15.28 -4.55 20.80
CA MET A 1 14.20 -3.98 19.96
C MET A 1 14.48 -4.41 18.54
N ILE A 2 13.51 -5.04 17.90
CA ILE A 2 13.61 -5.52 16.52
C ILE A 2 13.16 -4.37 15.62
N ILE A 3 13.85 -4.14 14.51
CA ILE A 3 13.44 -3.18 13.47
C ILE A 3 13.28 -3.93 12.15
N VAL A 4 12.17 -3.70 11.47
CA VAL A 4 11.86 -4.28 10.15
C VAL A 4 11.34 -3.19 9.23
N SER A 5 11.64 -3.28 7.94
CA SER A 5 10.94 -2.51 6.89
C SER A 5 9.92 -3.39 6.19
N THR A 6 8.80 -2.78 5.75
CA THR A 6 7.65 -3.45 5.13
C THR A 6 7.15 -2.68 3.93
N ASP A 7 6.93 -3.37 2.81
CA ASP A 7 6.39 -2.77 1.59
C ASP A 7 5.51 -3.76 0.78
N GLY A 8 4.64 -3.21 -0.06
CA GLY A 8 3.69 -3.93 -0.90
C GLY A 8 3.60 -3.35 -2.30
N SER A 9 3.75 -4.20 -3.31
CA SER A 9 3.76 -3.86 -4.73
C SER A 9 2.55 -4.45 -5.46
N CYS A 10 2.06 -3.76 -6.50
CA CYS A 10 0.94 -4.20 -7.34
C CYS A 10 1.21 -3.87 -8.81
N LEU A 11 1.31 -4.89 -9.67
CA LEU A 11 1.70 -4.70 -11.09
C LEU A 11 0.65 -3.96 -11.92
N ARG A 12 -0.61 -3.95 -11.48
CA ARG A 12 -1.71 -3.17 -12.06
C ARG A 12 -2.74 -2.91 -10.96
N ASN A 13 -2.75 -1.70 -10.42
CA ASN A 13 -3.64 -1.33 -9.31
C ASN A 13 -4.96 -0.71 -9.83
N PRO A 14 -6.16 -1.28 -9.57
CA PRO A 14 -6.44 -2.55 -8.91
C PRO A 14 -6.47 -3.76 -9.88
N GLY A 15 -6.41 -4.96 -9.32
CA GLY A 15 -6.80 -6.21 -9.96
C GLY A 15 -5.71 -6.92 -10.78
N GLY A 16 -4.46 -6.45 -10.72
CA GLY A 16 -3.27 -7.21 -11.14
C GLY A 16 -2.62 -7.91 -9.95
N ALA A 17 -1.61 -8.74 -10.23
CA ALA A 17 -0.87 -9.45 -9.21
C ALA A 17 -0.23 -8.50 -8.19
N ILE A 18 -0.23 -8.94 -6.93
CA ILE A 18 0.37 -8.25 -5.80
C ILE A 18 1.48 -9.08 -5.18
N GLY A 19 2.42 -8.39 -4.54
CA GLY A 19 3.45 -8.99 -3.71
C GLY A 19 3.74 -8.10 -2.52
N TRP A 20 4.14 -8.70 -1.41
CA TRP A 20 4.40 -8.04 -0.14
C TRP A 20 5.69 -8.60 0.46
N ALA A 21 6.45 -7.78 1.18
CA ALA A 21 7.68 -8.21 1.80
C ALA A 21 7.95 -7.51 3.14
N TRP A 22 8.72 -8.19 3.99
CA TRP A 22 9.34 -7.58 5.16
C TRP A 22 10.80 -8.02 5.31
N VAL A 23 11.63 -7.08 5.78
CA VAL A 23 13.09 -7.21 5.87
C VAL A 23 13.57 -6.83 7.26
N ASN A 24 14.33 -7.70 7.92
CA ASN A 24 14.88 -7.45 9.26
C ASN A 24 16.21 -6.69 9.20
N HIS A 25 16.30 -5.56 9.91
CA HIS A 25 17.46 -4.66 9.88
C HIS A 25 18.75 -5.27 10.47
N GLN A 26 18.62 -6.33 11.28
CA GLN A 26 19.74 -6.91 12.04
C GLN A 26 20.32 -8.17 11.38
N GLY A 27 20.09 -8.37 10.08
CA GLY A 27 20.52 -9.59 9.37
C GLY A 27 19.73 -10.85 9.75
N GLY A 28 18.57 -10.68 10.38
CA GLY A 28 17.63 -11.77 10.65
C GLY A 28 16.95 -12.28 9.36
N ALA A 29 15.97 -13.16 9.54
CA ALA A 29 15.13 -13.61 8.43
C ALA A 29 14.46 -12.42 7.71
N SER A 30 14.12 -12.62 6.44
CA SER A 30 13.27 -11.74 5.64
C SER A 30 12.31 -12.62 4.84
N ARG A 31 11.12 -12.12 4.50
CA ARG A 31 10.11 -12.91 3.78
C ARG A 31 9.36 -12.05 2.78
N SER A 32 9.07 -12.61 1.61
CA SER A 32 8.05 -12.09 0.69
C SER A 32 7.00 -13.14 0.34
N GLY A 33 5.84 -12.67 -0.12
CA GLY A 33 4.72 -13.47 -0.60
C GLY A 33 3.94 -12.69 -1.66
N GLY A 34 3.03 -13.35 -2.38
CA GLY A 34 2.26 -12.71 -3.44
C GLY A 34 0.97 -13.44 -3.79
N ALA A 35 0.09 -12.77 -4.52
CA ALA A 35 -1.19 -13.29 -4.97
C ALA A 35 -1.52 -12.80 -6.40
N ALA A 36 -2.25 -13.62 -7.16
CA ALA A 36 -2.55 -13.37 -8.57
C ALA A 36 -3.37 -12.08 -8.83
N THR A 37 -4.10 -11.58 -7.84
CA THR A 37 -4.88 -10.34 -7.92
C THR A 37 -4.97 -9.62 -6.58
N GLY A 38 -5.06 -8.29 -6.59
CA GLY A 38 -5.20 -7.49 -5.38
C GLY A 38 -5.18 -5.98 -5.62
N THR A 39 -4.73 -5.22 -4.63
CA THR A 39 -4.46 -3.77 -4.70
C THR A 39 -3.20 -3.44 -3.91
N ASN A 40 -2.56 -2.30 -4.18
CA ASN A 40 -1.37 -1.89 -3.43
C ASN A 40 -1.67 -1.78 -1.92
N GLN A 41 -2.79 -1.16 -1.56
CA GLN A 41 -3.27 -1.06 -0.18
C GLN A 41 -3.40 -2.42 0.54
N ILE A 42 -3.74 -3.50 -0.17
CA ILE A 42 -3.83 -4.86 0.39
C ILE A 42 -2.45 -5.48 0.55
N ALA A 43 -1.54 -5.24 -0.40
CA ALA A 43 -0.15 -5.68 -0.32
C ALA A 43 0.58 -5.04 0.86
N GLU A 44 0.47 -3.72 1.01
CA GLU A 44 1.04 -2.94 2.13
C GLU A 44 0.53 -3.46 3.49
N LEU A 45 -0.79 -3.68 3.62
CA LEU A 45 -1.38 -4.25 4.84
C LEU A 45 -0.93 -5.69 5.10
N ARG A 46 -0.71 -6.50 4.06
CA ARG A 46 -0.21 -7.89 4.23
C ARG A 46 1.27 -7.91 4.61
N ALA A 47 2.08 -6.97 4.12
CA ALA A 47 3.47 -6.78 4.55
C ALA A 47 3.56 -6.51 6.05
N VAL A 48 2.75 -5.56 6.54
CA VAL A 48 2.62 -5.25 7.97
C VAL A 48 2.16 -6.47 8.78
N LEU A 49 1.13 -7.19 8.32
CA LEU A 49 0.62 -8.37 9.02
C LEU A 49 1.67 -9.48 9.14
N GLU A 50 2.33 -9.87 8.05
CA GLU A 50 3.38 -10.90 8.04
C GLU A 50 4.56 -10.52 8.94
N ALA A 51 4.92 -9.24 9.00
CA ALA A 51 5.98 -8.75 9.87
C ALA A 51 5.63 -8.85 11.37
N ILE A 52 4.36 -8.63 11.72
CA ILE A 52 3.84 -8.78 13.08
C ILE A 52 3.75 -10.26 13.48
N GLU A 53 3.23 -11.10 12.59
CA GLU A 53 3.09 -12.55 12.78
C GLU A 53 4.44 -13.29 12.87
N ALA A 54 5.47 -12.83 12.14
CA ALA A 54 6.78 -13.47 12.10
C ALA A 54 7.68 -13.24 13.33
N HIS A 55 7.35 -12.29 14.21
CA HIS A 55 8.20 -11.91 15.36
C HIS A 55 7.48 -12.02 16.72
N PRO A 56 6.79 -13.12 17.07
CA PRO A 56 5.76 -13.17 18.13
C PRO A 56 6.25 -12.94 19.58
N GLY A 57 7.53 -12.67 19.80
CA GLY A 57 8.14 -12.46 21.12
C GLY A 57 7.76 -11.15 21.83
N ALA A 58 8.31 -10.98 23.03
CA ALA A 58 8.08 -9.85 23.93
C ALA A 58 8.94 -8.62 23.60
N GLU A 59 9.89 -8.75 22.68
CA GLU A 59 10.73 -7.68 22.19
C GLU A 59 9.86 -6.57 21.56
N PRO A 60 10.13 -5.29 21.85
CA PRO A 60 9.54 -4.20 21.09
C PRO A 60 9.88 -4.34 19.61
N LEU A 61 8.85 -4.29 18.75
CA LEU A 61 8.96 -4.35 17.30
C LEU A 61 8.68 -2.96 16.73
N LEU A 62 9.62 -2.44 15.93
CA LEU A 62 9.45 -1.23 15.15
C LEU A 62 9.31 -1.58 13.67
N ILE A 63 8.17 -1.25 13.09
CA ILE A 63 7.87 -1.44 11.67
C ILE A 63 8.05 -0.12 10.93
N GLU A 64 8.91 -0.13 9.92
CA GLU A 64 9.03 0.94 8.94
C GLU A 64 8.19 0.65 7.70
N SER A 65 7.55 1.68 7.16
CA SER A 65 6.95 1.66 5.83
C SER A 65 6.80 3.08 5.31
N ASP A 66 6.82 3.25 4.00
CA ASP A 66 6.42 4.50 3.35
C ASP A 66 4.89 4.59 3.14
N SER A 67 4.15 3.47 3.30
CA SER A 67 2.69 3.47 3.34
C SER A 67 2.14 4.12 4.62
N LEU A 68 1.85 5.42 4.52
CA LEU A 68 1.01 6.12 5.50
C LEU A 68 -0.36 5.47 5.67
N TYR A 69 -0.90 4.78 4.66
CA TYR A 69 -2.18 4.09 4.78
C TYR A 69 -2.09 2.88 5.71
N ALA A 70 -1.12 1.98 5.48
CA ALA A 70 -0.95 0.79 6.31
C ALA A 70 -0.60 1.16 7.75
N ILE A 71 0.32 2.14 7.94
CA ILE A 71 0.67 2.67 9.26
C ILE A 71 -0.57 3.21 10.00
N LYS A 72 -1.39 4.06 9.36
CA LYS A 72 -2.57 4.64 10.01
C LYS A 72 -3.68 3.63 10.27
N CYS A 73 -3.89 2.68 9.35
CA CYS A 73 -4.78 1.55 9.56
C CYS A 73 -4.36 0.68 10.76
N ALA A 74 -3.06 0.49 10.99
CA ALA A 74 -2.53 -0.36 12.06
C ALA A 74 -2.34 0.36 13.41
N SER A 75 -2.27 1.70 13.44
CA SER A 75 -1.92 2.45 14.66
C SER A 75 -2.86 3.58 15.07
N GLU A 76 -3.41 4.36 14.12
CA GLU A 76 -4.27 5.51 14.43
C GLU A 76 -5.76 5.12 14.46
N TRP A 77 -6.22 4.43 13.42
CA TRP A 77 -7.64 4.28 13.13
C TRP A 77 -8.27 3.03 13.76
N ILE A 78 -7.46 2.00 14.01
CA ILE A 78 -7.89 0.66 14.45
C ILE A 78 -8.74 0.71 15.74
N SER A 79 -8.32 1.51 16.72
CA SER A 79 -9.00 1.68 18.00
C SER A 79 -10.38 2.32 17.85
N SER A 80 -10.50 3.33 16.98
CA SER A 80 -11.77 4.01 16.70
C SER A 80 -12.73 3.11 15.93
N TRP A 81 -12.22 2.39 14.93
CA TRP A 81 -13.00 1.42 14.15
C TRP A 81 -13.47 0.23 14.99
N ARG A 82 -12.64 -0.29 15.89
CA ARG A 82 -13.05 -1.37 16.80
C ARG A 82 -14.20 -0.94 17.72
N LEU A 83 -14.21 0.31 18.18
CA LEU A 83 -15.26 0.86 19.04
C LEU A 83 -16.56 1.19 18.27
N ASN A 84 -16.49 1.55 16.98
CA ASN A 84 -17.65 2.02 16.20
C ASN A 84 -18.30 0.95 15.30
N GLY A 85 -17.92 -0.32 15.45
CA GLY A 85 -18.45 -1.42 14.63
C GLY A 85 -17.82 -1.53 13.23
N TRP A 86 -16.58 -1.06 13.08
CA TRP A 86 -15.78 -1.05 11.85
C TRP A 86 -16.36 -0.20 10.71
N ARG A 87 -16.73 1.03 11.07
CA ARG A 87 -17.33 2.04 10.18
C ARG A 87 -16.42 3.27 10.06
N THR A 88 -16.49 3.98 8.94
CA THR A 88 -15.83 5.27 8.77
C THR A 88 -16.53 6.35 9.60
N SER A 89 -15.89 7.51 9.78
CA SER A 89 -16.55 8.70 10.37
C SER A 89 -17.77 9.17 9.56
N THR A 90 -17.85 8.79 8.28
CA THR A 90 -19.00 9.00 7.39
C THR A 90 -20.05 7.86 7.44
N GLY A 91 -19.92 6.91 8.38
CA GLY A 91 -20.89 5.83 8.59
C GLY A 91 -20.83 4.66 7.59
N GLY A 92 -20.01 4.76 6.55
CA GLY A 92 -19.76 3.68 5.59
C GLY A 92 -18.90 2.55 6.15
N ALA A 93 -18.76 1.45 5.41
CA ALA A 93 -17.87 0.35 5.80
C ALA A 93 -16.38 0.75 5.63
N VAL A 94 -15.52 0.29 6.53
CA VAL A 94 -14.07 0.44 6.39
C VAL A 94 -13.57 -0.43 5.23
N LYS A 95 -12.79 0.16 4.31
CA LYS A 95 -12.14 -0.59 3.22
C LYS A 95 -11.03 -1.50 3.78
N ASN A 96 -10.90 -2.71 3.23
CA ASN A 96 -9.92 -3.73 3.65
C ASN A 96 -10.06 -4.18 5.11
N VAL A 97 -11.27 -4.07 5.68
CA VAL A 97 -11.55 -4.32 7.11
C VAL A 97 -11.17 -5.75 7.56
N GLU A 98 -11.27 -6.75 6.69
CA GLU A 98 -10.94 -8.16 6.99
C GLU A 98 -9.46 -8.36 7.35
N ILE A 99 -8.55 -7.66 6.66
CA ILE A 99 -7.11 -7.72 6.93
C ILE A 99 -6.69 -6.74 8.03
N ILE A 100 -7.36 -5.59 8.17
CA ILE A 100 -7.15 -4.69 9.31
C ILE A 100 -7.58 -5.37 10.62
N LYS A 101 -8.66 -6.16 10.62
CA LYS A 101 -9.06 -7.03 11.74
C LYS A 101 -8.04 -8.16 12.01
N GLN A 102 -7.28 -8.62 11.02
CA GLN A 102 -6.18 -9.57 11.26
C GLN A 102 -5.02 -8.86 11.97
N ILE A 103 -4.66 -7.65 11.52
CA ILE A 103 -3.63 -6.81 12.16
C ILE A 103 -4.02 -6.47 13.61
N ASP A 104 -5.28 -6.09 13.90
CA ASP A 104 -5.76 -5.84 15.27
C ASP A 104 -5.50 -7.05 16.19
N ARG A 105 -5.84 -8.25 15.72
CA ARG A 105 -5.59 -9.50 16.47
C ARG A 105 -4.10 -9.81 16.61
N ALA A 106 -3.32 -9.66 15.55
CA ALA A 106 -1.89 -9.95 15.56
C ALA A 106 -1.08 -8.97 16.43
N ILE A 107 -1.53 -7.72 16.56
CA ILE A 107 -0.97 -6.75 17.54
C ILE A 107 -1.42 -7.15 18.95
N ALA A 108 -2.72 -7.43 19.15
CA ALA A 108 -3.28 -7.75 20.47
C ALA A 108 -2.83 -9.09 21.06
N SER A 109 -2.40 -10.05 20.23
CA SER A 109 -1.88 -11.36 20.68
C SER A 109 -0.42 -11.33 21.10
N ARG A 110 0.30 -10.22 20.89
CA ARG A 110 1.73 -10.11 21.22
C ARG A 110 1.94 -9.65 22.67
N PRO A 111 2.91 -10.23 23.40
CA PRO A 111 3.36 -9.67 24.67
C PRO A 111 4.23 -8.42 24.48
N GLY A 112 4.88 -8.27 23.32
CA GLY A 112 5.78 -7.15 23.01
C GLY A 112 5.10 -6.05 22.18
N PRO A 113 5.33 -4.75 22.50
CA PRO A 113 4.66 -3.65 21.83
C PRO A 113 5.10 -3.48 20.37
N VAL A 114 4.13 -3.29 19.48
CA VAL A 114 4.37 -2.90 18.08
C VAL A 114 4.35 -1.37 17.97
N ARG A 115 5.32 -0.82 17.25
CA ARG A 115 5.45 0.62 16.94
C ARG A 115 5.65 0.77 15.43
N PHE A 116 5.29 1.94 14.91
CA PHE A 116 5.41 2.27 13.49
C PHE A 116 6.24 3.53 13.29
N ARG A 117 7.07 3.55 12.23
CA ARG A 117 7.80 4.73 11.76
C ARG A 117 7.52 4.90 10.27
N TRP A 118 6.98 6.06 9.89
CA TRP A 118 6.93 6.40 8.47
C TRP A 118 8.34 6.74 7.97
N VAL A 119 8.68 6.23 6.80
CA VAL A 119 9.93 6.53 6.08
C VAL A 119 9.63 7.05 4.68
N ARG A 120 10.56 7.77 4.06
CA ARG A 120 10.39 8.17 2.66
C ARG A 120 10.77 7.00 1.75
N GLY A 121 9.87 6.65 0.84
CA GLY A 121 10.11 5.62 -0.18
C GLY A 121 11.07 6.05 -1.28
N HIS A 122 11.31 5.11 -2.21
CA HIS A 122 12.13 5.21 -3.43
C HIS A 122 13.65 5.39 -3.23
N VAL A 123 14.13 6.32 -2.40
CA VAL A 123 15.58 6.58 -2.23
C VAL A 123 15.92 7.07 -0.81
N GLY A 124 16.88 6.40 -0.18
CA GLY A 124 17.50 6.79 1.08
C GLY A 124 17.16 5.90 2.27
N ASN A 125 16.51 4.75 2.07
CA ASN A 125 16.31 3.73 3.10
C ASN A 125 16.52 2.33 2.52
N TYR A 126 17.76 1.85 2.66
CA TYR A 126 18.24 0.54 2.21
C TYR A 126 17.27 -0.62 2.52
N PHE A 127 16.73 -0.70 3.74
CA PHE A 127 15.84 -1.82 4.12
C PHE A 127 14.43 -1.69 3.53
N ASN A 128 13.95 -0.48 3.25
CA ASN A 128 12.69 -0.25 2.52
C ASN A 128 12.88 -0.52 1.02
N GLU A 129 14.02 -0.15 0.44
CA GLU A 129 14.40 -0.46 -0.94
C GLU A 129 14.55 -1.98 -1.17
N MET A 130 15.08 -2.72 -0.18
CA MET A 130 15.06 -4.18 -0.18
C MET A 130 13.62 -4.74 -0.10
N ALA A 131 12.74 -4.11 0.68
CA ALA A 131 11.34 -4.54 0.79
C ALA A 131 10.56 -4.32 -0.52
N ASP A 132 10.69 -3.16 -1.16
CA ASP A 132 10.13 -2.88 -2.51
C ASP A 132 10.61 -3.93 -3.52
N THR A 133 11.92 -4.16 -3.58
CA THR A 133 12.53 -5.14 -4.48
C THR A 133 11.91 -6.53 -4.31
N LEU A 134 11.85 -7.04 -3.07
CA LEU A 134 11.28 -8.35 -2.75
C LEU A 134 9.75 -8.42 -2.95
N ALA A 135 9.02 -7.33 -2.72
CA ALA A 135 7.58 -7.25 -2.95
C ALA A 135 7.27 -7.24 -4.45
N GLY A 136 8.01 -6.46 -5.24
CA GLY A 136 7.91 -6.43 -6.70
C GLY A 136 8.30 -7.76 -7.35
N GLU A 137 9.33 -8.45 -6.84
CA GLU A 137 9.70 -9.79 -7.28
C GLU A 137 8.59 -10.82 -6.98
N ALA A 138 8.02 -10.79 -5.77
CA ALA A 138 6.92 -11.67 -5.42
C ALA A 138 5.66 -11.41 -6.26
N ALA A 139 5.37 -10.14 -6.60
CA ALA A 139 4.28 -9.77 -7.50
C ALA A 139 4.50 -10.31 -8.93
N ARG A 140 5.73 -10.19 -9.46
CA ARG A 140 6.11 -10.76 -10.77
C ARG A 140 6.01 -12.29 -10.78
N LYS A 141 6.46 -12.95 -9.71
CA LYS A 141 6.35 -14.41 -9.55
C LYS A 141 4.89 -14.85 -9.49
N ALA A 142 4.04 -14.16 -8.73
CA ALA A 142 2.61 -14.47 -8.63
C ALA A 142 1.88 -14.30 -9.97
N ALA A 143 2.22 -13.28 -10.77
CA ALA A 143 1.69 -13.11 -12.12
C ALA A 143 2.06 -14.28 -13.05
N ALA A 144 3.35 -14.67 -13.07
CA ALA A 144 3.84 -15.77 -13.90
C ALA A 144 3.19 -17.11 -13.52
N SER A 145 3.02 -17.39 -12.22
CA SER A 145 2.32 -18.59 -11.74
C SER A 145 0.84 -18.61 -12.11
N ALA A 146 0.15 -17.46 -12.13
CA ALA A 146 -1.23 -17.38 -12.59
C ALA A 146 -1.35 -17.70 -14.08
N SER A 147 -0.51 -17.09 -14.92
CA SER A 147 -0.51 -17.37 -16.37
C SER A 147 -0.12 -18.81 -16.73
N ALA A 148 0.65 -19.51 -15.88
CA ALA A 148 0.94 -20.93 -16.08
C ALA A 148 -0.28 -21.83 -15.81
N ALA A 149 -1.11 -21.48 -14.82
CA ALA A 149 -2.30 -22.25 -14.45
C ALA A 149 -3.46 -22.12 -15.45
N GLU A 150 -3.53 -21.02 -16.22
CA GLU A 150 -4.56 -20.82 -17.24
C GLU A 150 -4.29 -21.58 -18.56
N VAL A 151 -3.07 -22.11 -18.76
CA VAL A 151 -2.68 -22.80 -20.02
C VAL A 151 -2.91 -24.32 -19.95
N ASP A 152 -3.02 -24.90 -18.76
CA ASP A 152 -3.08 -26.35 -18.51
C ASP A 152 -4.49 -26.96 -18.65
N THR A 153 -5.26 -26.58 -19.68
CA THR A 153 -6.62 -27.12 -19.93
C THR A 153 -6.99 -27.37 -21.40
N THR A 154 -6.08 -27.19 -22.37
CA THR A 154 -6.36 -27.43 -23.80
C THR A 154 -5.37 -28.39 -24.48
N GLU A 155 -5.35 -29.65 -24.03
CA GLU A 155 -4.82 -30.77 -24.83
C GLU A 155 -5.84 -31.93 -24.86
N LEU A 156 -6.69 -31.95 -25.90
CA LEU A 156 -7.50 -33.12 -26.27
C LEU A 156 -8.10 -32.93 -27.69
N ALA A 157 -7.58 -33.72 -28.65
CA ALA A 157 -7.97 -33.77 -30.08
C ALA A 157 -7.64 -32.50 -30.93
N ALA A 158 -7.40 -32.58 -32.25
CA ALA A 158 -7.57 -33.71 -33.18
C ALA A 158 -6.48 -33.80 -34.29
N VAL A 159 -6.60 -34.88 -35.07
CA VAL A 159 -5.77 -35.41 -36.17
C VAL A 159 -5.50 -34.47 -37.37
N ASP A 160 -4.39 -34.77 -38.06
CA ASP A 160 -3.83 -34.22 -39.32
C ASP A 160 -4.77 -34.15 -40.55
N THR A 161 -4.61 -33.12 -41.39
CA THR A 161 -4.57 -33.19 -42.88
C THR A 161 -4.18 -31.85 -43.55
N PRO A 162 -3.61 -31.82 -44.79
CA PRO A 162 -2.98 -30.60 -45.35
C PRO A 162 -3.73 -29.86 -46.50
N LYS A 163 -3.48 -28.53 -46.56
CA LYS A 163 -3.53 -27.55 -47.69
C LYS A 163 -4.46 -27.75 -48.92
N THR A 164 -5.17 -26.67 -49.29
CA THR A 164 -5.58 -26.32 -50.68
C THR A 164 -5.65 -24.78 -50.83
N THR A 165 -5.71 -24.26 -52.07
CA THR A 165 -5.51 -22.84 -52.48
C THR A 165 -6.52 -22.44 -53.59
N VAL A 166 -6.66 -21.21 -54.13
CA VAL A 166 -5.77 -20.02 -54.23
C VAL A 166 -6.55 -18.69 -53.86
N PRO A 167 -6.59 -17.50 -54.57
CA PRO A 167 -7.17 -16.25 -54.01
C PRO A 167 -8.38 -15.69 -54.80
N LEU A 168 -8.83 -14.44 -54.52
CA LEU A 168 -8.78 -13.26 -55.44
C LEU A 168 -9.62 -12.03 -54.94
N ALA A 169 -9.33 -10.86 -55.53
CA ALA A 169 -10.18 -9.65 -55.68
C ALA A 169 -10.16 -8.54 -54.59
N LYS A 170 -10.28 -7.31 -55.08
CA LYS A 170 -10.26 -6.01 -54.36
C LYS A 170 -11.64 -5.33 -54.54
N THR A 171 -12.07 -4.47 -53.61
CA THR A 171 -12.95 -3.29 -53.87
C THR A 171 -13.01 -2.41 -52.60
N THR A 172 -12.26 -1.30 -52.48
CA THR A 172 -12.47 0.12 -52.86
C THR A 172 -13.36 1.02 -51.96
N VAL A 173 -12.68 1.96 -51.29
CA VAL A 173 -13.05 3.33 -50.81
C VAL A 173 -14.19 3.55 -49.77
N PRO A 174 -14.16 4.69 -49.02
CA PRO A 174 -14.82 4.81 -47.71
C PRO A 174 -16.02 5.79 -47.66
N LEU A 175 -16.63 5.95 -46.48
CA LEU A 175 -17.47 7.11 -46.15
C LEU A 175 -17.21 7.61 -44.71
N SER A 176 -17.14 8.93 -44.53
CA SER A 176 -16.83 9.58 -43.24
C SER A 176 -18.09 10.13 -42.56
N VAL A 177 -18.28 9.92 -41.26
CA VAL A 177 -19.34 10.58 -40.47
C VAL A 177 -18.83 11.05 -39.09
N THR A 178 -18.66 12.36 -38.97
CA THR A 178 -18.93 13.24 -37.81
C THR A 178 -18.40 12.89 -36.41
N LEU A 179 -17.53 13.75 -35.87
CA LEU A 179 -17.29 13.88 -34.43
C LEU A 179 -18.52 14.44 -33.70
N ALA A 180 -19.02 13.73 -32.69
CA ALA A 180 -19.96 14.28 -31.70
C ALA A 180 -19.20 14.81 -30.48
N LYS A 181 -19.12 16.13 -30.32
CA LYS A 181 -18.40 16.82 -29.23
C LYS A 181 -19.32 17.02 -28.02
N SER A 182 -19.30 16.09 -27.07
CA SER A 182 -20.07 16.22 -25.81
C SER A 182 -19.26 16.97 -24.74
N ALA A 183 -19.94 17.79 -23.92
CA ALA A 183 -19.30 18.77 -23.04
C ALA A 183 -19.19 18.31 -21.58
N ALA A 184 -18.08 18.65 -20.92
CA ALA A 184 -17.87 18.42 -19.49
C ALA A 184 -18.46 19.56 -18.64
N PRO A 185 -19.22 19.28 -17.55
CA PRO A 185 -19.69 20.32 -16.64
C PRO A 185 -18.56 20.88 -15.76
N GLN A 186 -18.43 22.21 -15.73
CA GLN A 186 -17.50 22.89 -14.81
C GLN A 186 -18.05 22.93 -13.38
N GLN A 187 -17.39 22.27 -12.43
CA GLN A 187 -17.64 22.51 -11.00
C GLN A 187 -16.93 23.80 -10.56
N ARG A 188 -17.68 24.68 -9.87
CA ARG A 188 -17.18 25.97 -9.38
C ARG A 188 -16.52 25.81 -8.01
N ASN A 189 -15.20 25.83 -7.95
CA ASN A 189 -14.49 25.97 -6.68
C ASN A 189 -14.50 27.43 -6.22
N ALA A 190 -15.26 27.73 -5.16
CA ALA A 190 -15.22 29.02 -4.47
C ALA A 190 -14.27 28.94 -3.27
N ALA A 191 -13.16 29.67 -3.31
CA ALA A 191 -12.21 29.75 -2.21
C ALA A 191 -12.58 30.89 -1.23
N PRO A 192 -12.59 30.65 0.09
CA PRO A 192 -12.70 31.73 1.08
C PRO A 192 -11.43 32.60 1.07
N GLN A 193 -11.58 33.92 0.94
CA GLN A 193 -10.46 34.85 0.99
C GLN A 193 -9.91 34.99 2.43
N GLN A 194 -8.59 34.89 2.59
CA GLN A 194 -7.91 35.39 3.78
C GLN A 194 -8.00 36.92 3.81
N LYS A 195 -8.38 37.50 4.97
CA LYS A 195 -8.19 38.94 5.25
C LYS A 195 -7.11 39.10 6.32
N THR A 196 -6.06 39.80 5.97
CA THR A 196 -4.94 40.18 6.85
C THR A 196 -5.26 41.48 7.59
N THR A 197 -5.15 41.48 8.92
CA THR A 197 -5.02 42.73 9.70
C THR A 197 -4.10 42.55 10.90
N GLY A 198 -3.32 43.60 11.16
CA GLY A 198 -2.42 43.77 12.31
C GLY A 198 -1.42 44.90 11.99
N PRO A 199 -0.57 45.32 12.94
CA PRO A 199 -0.53 44.99 14.36
C PRO A 199 -0.76 46.23 15.25
N ARG A 200 -0.78 46.06 16.59
CA ARG A 200 -0.40 47.14 17.52
C ARG A 200 0.27 46.53 18.76
N ALA A 201 1.28 47.21 19.29
CA ALA A 201 2.11 46.72 20.39
C ALA A 201 2.21 47.73 21.54
N SER A 202 2.35 47.21 22.77
CA SER A 202 3.08 47.84 23.88
C SER A 202 3.17 46.87 25.07
N GLY A 203 4.25 46.97 25.88
CA GLY A 203 4.45 46.18 27.11
C GLY A 203 5.84 45.54 27.22
N LYS A 204 6.77 46.20 27.94
CA LYS A 204 8.09 45.66 28.28
C LYS A 204 8.10 45.14 29.73
N ALA A 205 8.83 44.06 29.98
CA ALA A 205 9.51 43.77 31.26
C ALA A 205 10.75 42.89 30.97
N VAL A 206 11.78 42.96 31.83
CA VAL A 206 13.11 42.33 31.59
C VAL A 206 13.72 41.78 32.90
N ALA A 207 14.08 40.50 32.92
CA ALA A 207 15.14 39.85 33.72
C ALA A 207 15.27 38.41 33.19
N SER A 208 16.43 37.94 32.70
CA SER A 208 17.69 37.58 33.39
C SER A 208 17.68 36.13 33.94
N ALA A 209 18.82 35.45 33.85
CA ALA A 209 18.98 33.99 34.01
C ALA A 209 20.21 33.65 34.92
N PRO A 210 20.81 32.44 34.89
CA PRO A 210 20.30 31.22 35.52
C PRO A 210 21.30 30.52 36.47
N GLN A 211 20.80 29.85 37.53
CA GLN A 211 21.51 28.85 38.37
C GLN A 211 20.45 27.82 38.87
N THR A 212 20.72 26.59 39.31
CA THR A 212 21.99 25.91 39.65
C THR A 212 21.93 24.40 39.33
N LEU A 213 23.11 23.78 39.18
CA LEU A 213 23.39 22.34 39.21
C LEU A 213 22.86 21.64 40.50
N THR A 214 22.34 20.41 40.36
CA THR A 214 22.46 19.33 41.37
C THR A 214 22.66 18.00 40.66
N LEU A 215 23.58 17.17 41.19
CA LEU A 215 23.86 15.81 40.73
C LEU A 215 23.73 14.86 41.92
N PHE A 216 22.99 13.76 41.78
CA PHE A 216 23.12 12.49 42.53
C PHE A 216 22.45 11.37 41.73
#